data_AF-A0A1F3X0W3-F1
#
_entry.id   AF-A0A1F3X0W3-F1
#
_cell.length_a   1.000
_cell.length_b   1.000
_cell.length_c   1.000
_cell.angle_alpha   90.00
_cell.angle_beta   90.00
_cell.angle_gamma   90.00
#
_symmetry.space_group_name_H-M   'P 1'
#
loop_
_entity.id
_entity.type
_entity.pdbx_description
1 polymer ?
#
loop_
_entity_poly.entity_id
_entity_poly.type
_entity_poly.pdbx_seq_one_letter_code
_entity_poly.pdbx_strand_id
1 'polypeptide(L)'
;MTPQNSALAVFDSGIQSGVRNLTIDRELLRQHADGRWPDTLRFHRSRPTACVGYHQAIDRELRLDYCAGHGIETARRITGGGALYFDENQQGVSLIAGRRGKWERLSCARLLQLFCEALAAGLNELGLQAAYKFPNDLEIDGRKIASAFLARDGDSLLLQAVLLLDADIRAMLEALRVPTEKLSADGLAGARERLITVRQCLGEVPPAQSILSAMSRGIAAVMDIHADLTGIQSGPEIDVDFAAVQAFTRRIDWGGEADLEAIWKTPGGVLRARVEYDTQAGEIRRAALAGDVHLHPADVFAQLEQGLVGWTPCMVEGAVHRIVGAARAELPGFSAGDIAQVLQLAVEKAAAKDRLQLKNDRLMLHHADGGLPTEMILAQAEVMLLPYCAKPVWCKWRQREDCPECGMCEVGEAYRLARERNMQAITITSYEHLTATLGAMQAKGTKAYVGMCCSNFFIKRHQAFQAAGMAAVLMDITGANCYELKAESAAYAGCFEAQASLDMESVRQVMRFVPVRADAGTNPGSLREFHI
;
A
#
# COMPACT_ATOMS: atom_id res chain seq x y z
N MET A 1 -32.45 3.03 -33.67
CA MET A 1 -32.69 1.77 -32.94
C MET A 1 -33.26 2.14 -31.59
N THR A 2 -34.44 1.63 -31.29
CA THR A 2 -35.22 1.85 -30.06
C THR A 2 -34.38 1.49 -28.83
N PRO A 3 -34.44 2.26 -27.71
CA PRO A 3 -33.81 1.82 -26.48
C PRO A 3 -34.58 0.59 -26.00
N GLN A 4 -33.98 -0.60 -26.12
CA GLN A 4 -34.47 -1.75 -25.39
C GLN A 4 -34.33 -1.41 -23.91
N ASN A 5 -35.47 -1.09 -23.31
CA ASN A 5 -35.67 -1.00 -21.88
C ASN A 5 -35.53 -2.43 -21.33
N SER A 6 -34.30 -2.97 -21.29
CA SER A 6 -34.06 -4.25 -20.64
C SER A 6 -34.28 -4.02 -19.16
N ALA A 7 -35.35 -4.60 -18.61
CA ALA A 7 -35.63 -4.53 -17.19
C ALA A 7 -34.39 -4.98 -16.40
N LEU A 8 -34.01 -4.19 -15.39
CA LEU A 8 -32.90 -4.50 -14.50
C LEU A 8 -33.19 -5.80 -13.75
N ALA A 9 -32.32 -6.80 -13.87
CA ALA A 9 -32.42 -8.02 -13.08
C ALA A 9 -31.98 -7.74 -11.63
N VAL A 10 -32.76 -8.16 -10.64
CA VAL A 10 -32.46 -7.91 -9.22
C VAL A 10 -32.31 -9.23 -8.48
N PHE A 11 -31.17 -9.43 -7.81
CA PHE A 11 -30.86 -10.64 -7.07
C PHE A 11 -30.53 -10.35 -5.60
N ASP A 12 -30.97 -11.22 -4.70
CA ASP A 12 -30.32 -11.44 -3.41
C ASP A 12 -29.76 -12.87 -3.39
N SER A 13 -28.43 -12.96 -3.39
CA SER A 13 -27.72 -14.24 -3.38
C SER A 13 -27.48 -14.79 -1.97
N GLY A 14 -27.92 -14.08 -0.92
CA GLY A 14 -27.77 -14.49 0.46
C GLY A 14 -26.30 -14.57 0.89
N ILE A 15 -26.01 -15.45 1.84
CA ILE A 15 -24.65 -15.70 2.33
C ILE A 15 -24.00 -16.80 1.49
N GLN A 16 -22.89 -16.48 0.83
CA GLN A 16 -22.10 -17.41 0.02
C GLN A 16 -20.63 -17.42 0.49
N SER A 17 -19.80 -18.35 0.00
CA SER A 17 -18.34 -18.19 0.14
C SER A 17 -17.86 -16.98 -0.68
N GLY A 18 -16.73 -16.39 -0.29
CA GLY A 18 -16.13 -15.28 -1.02
C GLY A 18 -15.75 -15.66 -2.44
N VAL A 19 -15.16 -16.85 -2.63
CA VAL A 19 -14.84 -17.41 -3.95
C VAL A 19 -16.08 -17.50 -4.83
N ARG A 20 -17.22 -17.93 -4.29
CA ARG A 20 -18.46 -18.03 -5.06
C ARG A 20 -19.01 -16.67 -5.43
N ASN A 21 -19.06 -15.73 -4.47
CA ASN A 21 -19.48 -14.35 -4.73
C ASN A 21 -18.68 -13.71 -5.87
N LEU A 22 -17.35 -13.80 -5.81
CA LEU A 22 -16.46 -13.24 -6.83
C LEU A 22 -16.58 -13.95 -8.18
N THR A 23 -16.81 -15.26 -8.17
CA THR A 23 -17.04 -16.02 -9.40
C THR A 23 -18.32 -15.59 -10.09
N ILE A 24 -19.40 -15.38 -9.33
CA ILE A 24 -20.67 -14.87 -9.86
C ILE A 24 -20.44 -13.50 -10.50
N ASP A 25 -19.81 -12.56 -9.80
CA ASP A 25 -19.55 -11.22 -10.35
C ASP A 25 -18.73 -11.23 -11.64
N ARG A 26 -17.67 -12.04 -11.67
CA ARG A 26 -16.81 -12.18 -12.85
C ARG A 26 -17.57 -12.74 -14.04
N GLU A 27 -18.32 -13.81 -13.82
CA GLU A 27 -19.02 -14.48 -14.91
C GLU A 27 -20.21 -13.67 -15.41
N LEU A 28 -20.95 -13.00 -14.52
CA LEU A 28 -22.02 -12.09 -14.92
C LEU A 28 -21.49 -10.89 -15.71
N LEU A 29 -20.35 -10.31 -15.32
CA LEU A 29 -19.71 -9.24 -16.08
C LEU A 29 -19.34 -9.71 -17.49
N ARG A 30 -18.72 -10.89 -17.59
CA ARG A 30 -18.31 -11.49 -18.88
C ARG A 30 -19.52 -11.79 -19.77
N GLN A 31 -20.56 -12.43 -19.22
CA GLN A 31 -21.77 -12.73 -19.98
C GLN A 31 -22.50 -11.45 -20.41
N HIS A 32 -22.50 -10.41 -19.58
CA HIS A 32 -23.05 -9.10 -19.94
C HIS A 32 -22.25 -8.46 -21.08
N ALA A 33 -20.91 -8.51 -21.03
CA ALA A 33 -20.05 -8.03 -22.10
C ALA A 33 -20.26 -8.77 -23.43
N ASP A 34 -20.56 -10.07 -23.36
CA ASP A 34 -20.93 -10.89 -24.52
C ASP A 34 -22.38 -10.63 -25.01
N GLY A 35 -23.15 -9.76 -24.37
CA GLY A 35 -24.56 -9.51 -24.68
C GLY A 35 -25.50 -10.66 -24.31
N ARG A 36 -25.06 -11.59 -23.45
CA ARG A 36 -25.79 -12.79 -23.02
C ARG A 36 -26.45 -12.64 -21.65
N TRP A 37 -26.27 -11.51 -20.97
CA TRP A 37 -26.84 -11.22 -19.65
C TRP A 37 -27.33 -9.77 -19.55
N PRO A 38 -28.46 -9.48 -18.88
CA PRO A 38 -29.00 -8.12 -18.75
C PRO A 38 -28.28 -7.29 -17.66
N ASP A 39 -28.51 -5.96 -17.66
CA ASP A 39 -28.13 -5.11 -16.53
C ASP A 39 -28.66 -5.73 -15.23
N THR A 40 -27.85 -5.73 -14.17
CA THR A 40 -28.12 -6.47 -12.94
C THR A 40 -27.75 -5.68 -11.69
N LEU A 41 -28.62 -5.68 -10.68
CA LEU A 41 -28.32 -5.26 -9.31
C LEU A 41 -28.39 -6.48 -8.38
N ARG A 42 -27.24 -6.88 -7.82
CA ARG A 42 -27.14 -8.00 -6.88
C ARG A 42 -26.77 -7.53 -5.47
N PHE A 43 -27.53 -7.99 -4.50
CA PHE A 43 -27.20 -7.96 -3.08
C PHE A 43 -26.64 -9.30 -2.63
N HIS A 44 -25.65 -9.28 -1.75
CA HIS A 44 -24.99 -10.49 -1.29
C HIS A 44 -24.28 -10.29 0.05
N ARG A 45 -24.03 -11.39 0.75
CA ARG A 45 -23.22 -11.47 1.97
C ARG A 45 -22.17 -12.57 1.80
N SER A 46 -21.14 -12.55 2.62
CA SER A 46 -20.04 -13.49 2.51
C SER A 46 -19.79 -14.20 3.83
N ARG A 47 -19.38 -15.47 3.78
CA ARG A 47 -18.60 -16.08 4.86
C ARG A 47 -17.25 -15.35 4.99
N PRO A 48 -16.58 -15.39 6.15
CA PRO A 48 -15.32 -14.68 6.38
C PRO A 48 -14.32 -14.89 5.24
N THR A 49 -14.02 -13.82 4.51
CA THR A 49 -13.15 -13.85 3.35
C THR A 49 -12.24 -12.62 3.33
N ALA A 50 -10.94 -12.84 3.16
CA ALA A 50 -9.95 -11.81 2.90
C ALA A 50 -9.64 -11.76 1.40
N CYS A 51 -9.95 -10.63 0.76
CA CYS A 51 -9.83 -10.45 -0.68
C CYS A 51 -8.80 -9.38 -1.03
N VAL A 52 -7.93 -9.66 -2.01
CA VAL A 52 -7.06 -8.65 -2.62
C VAL A 52 -7.64 -8.11 -3.92
N GLY A 53 -7.33 -6.86 -4.26
CA GLY A 53 -7.64 -6.27 -5.56
C GLY A 53 -6.84 -6.91 -6.69
N TYR A 54 -7.24 -6.63 -7.93
CA TYR A 54 -6.68 -7.26 -9.13
C TYR A 54 -5.15 -7.15 -9.22
N HIS A 55 -4.59 -6.00 -8.84
CA HIS A 55 -3.17 -5.63 -8.97
C HIS A 55 -2.36 -5.82 -7.69
N GLN A 56 -2.95 -6.31 -6.61
CA GLN A 56 -2.26 -6.42 -5.32
C GLN A 56 -1.44 -7.72 -5.17
N ALA A 57 -0.28 -7.66 -4.53
CA ALA A 57 0.50 -8.85 -4.19
C ALA A 57 -0.08 -9.52 -2.92
N ILE A 58 -0.60 -10.74 -3.03
CA ILE A 58 -1.41 -11.34 -1.96
C ILE A 58 -0.64 -11.51 -0.64
N ASP A 59 0.63 -11.87 -0.74
CA ASP A 59 1.55 -12.08 0.38
C ASP A 59 1.99 -10.76 1.06
N ARG A 60 1.75 -9.62 0.41
CA ARG A 60 1.99 -8.28 0.98
C ARG A 60 0.76 -7.69 1.64
N GLU A 61 -0.43 -8.14 1.25
CA GLU A 61 -1.69 -7.55 1.68
C GLU A 61 -2.46 -8.40 2.69
N LEU A 62 -2.25 -9.73 2.72
CA LEU A 62 -2.95 -10.65 3.62
C LEU A 62 -2.00 -11.36 4.59
N ARG A 63 -2.48 -11.61 5.81
CA ARG A 63 -1.82 -12.51 6.77
C ARG A 63 -2.33 -13.93 6.50
N LEU A 64 -1.74 -14.57 5.49
CA LEU A 64 -2.19 -15.89 4.99
C LEU A 64 -2.26 -16.97 6.08
N ASP A 65 -1.28 -17.02 6.99
CA ASP A 65 -1.29 -17.98 8.11
C ASP A 65 -2.44 -17.74 9.09
N TYR A 66 -2.74 -16.46 9.39
CA TYR A 66 -3.88 -16.10 10.22
C TYR A 66 -5.19 -16.50 9.54
N CYS A 67 -5.32 -16.20 8.23
CA CYS A 67 -6.51 -16.54 7.46
C CYS A 67 -6.76 -18.05 7.46
N ALA A 68 -5.71 -18.84 7.18
CA ALA A 68 -5.80 -20.30 7.20
C ALA A 68 -6.16 -20.84 8.60
N GLY A 69 -5.53 -20.32 9.66
CA GLY A 69 -5.78 -20.74 11.04
C GLY A 69 -7.18 -20.42 11.57
N HIS A 70 -7.88 -19.45 10.98
CA HIS A 70 -9.22 -19.01 11.40
C HIS A 70 -10.33 -19.37 10.40
N GLY A 71 -10.03 -20.20 9.38
CA GLY A 71 -11.01 -20.59 8.37
C GLY A 71 -11.50 -19.44 7.48
N ILE A 72 -10.69 -18.38 7.34
CA ILE A 72 -10.98 -17.23 6.49
C ILE A 72 -10.51 -17.56 5.07
N GLU A 73 -11.44 -17.54 4.11
CA GLU A 73 -11.12 -17.80 2.71
C GLU A 73 -10.30 -16.66 2.11
N THR A 74 -9.30 -16.96 1.28
CA THR A 74 -8.51 -15.93 0.59
C THR A 74 -8.83 -15.91 -0.89
N ALA A 75 -9.07 -14.73 -1.46
CA ALA A 75 -9.43 -14.60 -2.87
C ALA A 75 -8.88 -13.33 -3.54
N ARG A 76 -8.93 -13.26 -4.87
CA ARG A 76 -8.61 -12.06 -5.66
C ARG A 76 -9.83 -11.59 -6.45
N ARG A 77 -10.13 -10.30 -6.35
CA ARG A 77 -11.22 -9.66 -7.11
C ARG A 77 -10.77 -9.29 -8.52
N ILE A 78 -11.72 -9.20 -9.44
CA ILE A 78 -11.48 -8.64 -10.77
C ILE A 78 -11.43 -7.10 -10.80
N THR A 79 -11.89 -6.47 -9.72
CA THR A 79 -11.82 -5.02 -9.53
C THR A 79 -10.45 -4.60 -9.01
N GLY A 80 -10.03 -3.37 -9.34
CA GLY A 80 -8.89 -2.73 -8.67
C GLY A 80 -9.17 -2.36 -7.22
N GLY A 81 -8.28 -1.56 -6.63
CA GLY A 81 -8.38 -1.06 -5.26
C GLY A 81 -7.74 -1.98 -4.21
N GLY A 82 -7.84 -1.57 -2.94
CA GLY A 82 -7.16 -2.24 -1.83
C GLY A 82 -7.79 -3.54 -1.32
N ALA A 83 -7.10 -4.15 -0.36
CA ALA A 83 -7.54 -5.40 0.25
C ALA A 83 -8.75 -5.17 1.15
N LEU A 84 -9.60 -6.18 1.26
CA LEU A 84 -10.88 -6.12 1.96
C LEU A 84 -11.08 -7.40 2.76
N TYR A 85 -11.64 -7.26 3.97
CA TYR A 85 -12.21 -8.38 4.71
C TYR A 85 -13.74 -8.28 4.67
N PHE A 86 -14.40 -9.38 4.31
CA PHE A 86 -15.84 -9.43 4.14
C PHE A 86 -16.43 -10.64 4.89
N ASP A 87 -17.41 -10.39 5.76
CA ASP A 87 -18.11 -11.38 6.58
C ASP A 87 -19.65 -11.21 6.50
N GLU A 88 -20.38 -11.99 7.28
CA GLU A 88 -21.85 -12.02 7.25
C GLU A 88 -22.49 -10.76 7.83
N ASN A 89 -21.71 -9.96 8.57
CA ASN A 89 -22.14 -8.73 9.23
C ASN A 89 -21.90 -7.48 8.36
N GLN A 90 -21.73 -7.69 7.06
CA GLN A 90 -21.53 -6.66 6.06
C GLN A 90 -22.47 -6.89 4.88
N GLN A 91 -22.76 -5.84 4.12
CA GLN A 91 -23.64 -5.92 2.95
C GLN A 91 -22.86 -5.66 1.67
N GLY A 92 -22.83 -6.64 0.76
CA GLY A 92 -22.32 -6.49 -0.59
C GLY A 92 -23.38 -5.97 -1.55
N VAL A 93 -23.01 -5.04 -2.42
CA VAL A 93 -23.83 -4.53 -3.54
C VAL A 93 -22.99 -4.68 -4.81
N SER A 94 -23.56 -5.22 -5.88
CA SER A 94 -22.91 -5.33 -7.17
C SER A 94 -23.86 -4.91 -8.28
N LEU A 95 -23.48 -3.85 -9.00
CA LEU A 95 -24.20 -3.33 -10.15
C LEU A 95 -23.39 -3.65 -11.41
N ILE A 96 -23.98 -4.47 -12.28
CA ILE A 96 -23.46 -4.76 -13.60
C ILE A 96 -24.34 -4.01 -14.60
N ALA A 97 -23.73 -3.15 -15.40
CA ALA A 97 -24.48 -2.38 -16.37
C ALA A 97 -23.64 -1.95 -17.56
N GLY A 98 -24.28 -1.73 -18.70
CA GLY A 98 -23.64 -1.13 -19.86
C GLY A 98 -23.22 0.33 -19.62
N ARG A 99 -22.02 0.69 -20.08
CA ARG A 99 -21.50 2.07 -20.12
C ARG A 99 -22.10 2.81 -21.32
N ARG A 100 -23.40 3.09 -21.24
CA ARG A 100 -24.22 3.71 -22.31
C ARG A 100 -24.78 5.07 -21.89
N GLY A 101 -25.15 5.89 -22.88
CA GLY A 101 -25.73 7.21 -22.67
C GLY A 101 -24.84 8.13 -21.83
N LYS A 102 -25.36 8.62 -20.70
CA LYS A 102 -24.65 9.57 -19.81
C LYS A 102 -23.35 9.02 -19.22
N TRP A 103 -23.10 7.72 -19.28
CA TRP A 103 -21.87 7.09 -18.76
C TRP A 103 -20.79 6.84 -19.81
N GLU A 104 -21.11 6.93 -21.11
CA GLU A 104 -20.17 6.61 -22.21
C GLU A 104 -18.86 7.40 -22.11
N ARG A 105 -18.92 8.67 -21.70
CA ARG A 105 -17.76 9.57 -21.66
C ARG A 105 -17.16 9.74 -20.26
N LEU A 106 -17.69 9.07 -19.24
CA LEU A 106 -17.21 9.22 -17.87
C LEU A 106 -15.98 8.36 -17.62
N SER A 107 -14.95 8.94 -17.03
CA SER A 107 -13.80 8.18 -16.57
C SER A 107 -14.18 7.18 -15.47
N CYS A 108 -13.35 6.16 -15.27
CA CYS A 108 -13.48 5.19 -14.20
C CYS A 108 -13.53 5.87 -12.82
N ALA A 109 -12.74 6.93 -12.62
CA ALA A 109 -12.78 7.73 -11.39
C ALA A 109 -14.16 8.38 -11.17
N ARG A 110 -14.76 8.93 -12.22
CA ARG A 110 -16.07 9.58 -12.13
C ARG A 110 -17.20 8.57 -11.98
N LEU A 111 -17.11 7.41 -12.63
CA LEU A 111 -18.08 6.31 -12.46
C LEU A 111 -18.05 5.77 -11.03
N LEU A 112 -16.85 5.56 -10.47
CA LEU A 112 -16.66 5.12 -9.10
C LEU A 112 -17.20 6.16 -8.10
N GLN A 113 -16.91 7.44 -8.32
CA GLN A 113 -17.48 8.53 -7.53
C GLN A 113 -19.00 8.56 -7.58
N LEU A 114 -19.62 8.47 -8.76
CA LEU A 114 -21.09 8.46 -8.90
C LEU A 114 -21.73 7.29 -8.14
N PHE A 115 -21.08 6.12 -8.16
CA PHE A 115 -21.56 4.97 -7.42
C PHE A 115 -21.42 5.18 -5.90
N CYS A 116 -20.33 5.77 -5.43
CA CYS A 116 -20.21 6.16 -4.01
C CYS A 116 -21.27 7.20 -3.62
N GLU A 117 -21.50 8.22 -4.45
CA GLU A 117 -22.53 9.25 -4.24
C GLU A 117 -23.95 8.63 -4.17
N ALA A 118 -24.22 7.62 -5.01
CA ALA A 118 -25.46 6.85 -4.98
C ALA A 118 -25.65 6.10 -3.66
N LEU A 119 -24.62 5.38 -3.21
CA LEU A 119 -24.66 4.64 -1.95
C LEU A 119 -24.76 5.59 -0.75
N ALA A 120 -24.08 6.73 -0.80
CA ALA A 120 -24.17 7.78 0.22
C ALA A 120 -25.59 8.34 0.31
N ALA A 121 -26.25 8.59 -0.82
CA ALA A 121 -27.66 9.02 -0.85
C ALA A 121 -28.57 7.99 -0.16
N GLY A 122 -28.37 6.70 -0.43
CA GLY A 122 -29.10 5.63 0.25
C GLY A 122 -28.82 5.57 1.77
N LEU A 123 -27.56 5.72 2.19
CA LEU A 123 -27.20 5.75 3.61
C LEU A 123 -27.82 6.98 4.32
N ASN A 124 -27.85 8.13 3.66
CA ASN A 124 -28.45 9.36 4.19
C ASN A 124 -29.95 9.18 4.48
N GLU A 125 -30.68 8.41 3.67
CA GLU A 125 -32.09 8.08 3.93
C GLU A 125 -32.27 7.24 5.21
N LEU A 126 -31.27 6.44 5.59
CA LEU A 126 -31.24 5.69 6.85
C LEU A 126 -30.79 6.54 8.05
N GLY A 127 -30.58 7.85 7.86
CA GLY A 127 -30.10 8.77 8.88
C GLY A 127 -28.58 8.81 9.04
N LEU A 128 -27.84 8.16 8.16
CA LEU A 128 -26.37 8.08 8.19
C LEU A 128 -25.78 9.11 7.24
N GLN A 129 -25.23 10.22 7.75
CA GLN A 129 -24.66 11.31 6.95
C GLN A 129 -23.34 10.92 6.27
N ALA A 130 -23.40 10.01 5.30
CA ALA A 130 -22.26 9.49 4.58
C ALA A 130 -21.87 10.41 3.43
N ALA A 131 -20.57 10.56 3.20
CA ALA A 131 -20.02 11.32 2.08
C ALA A 131 -18.94 10.52 1.36
N TYR A 132 -18.83 10.73 0.05
CA TYR A 132 -17.76 10.15 -0.75
C TYR A 132 -16.39 10.72 -0.35
N LYS A 133 -15.43 9.80 -0.18
CA LYS A 133 -14.01 10.10 -0.01
C LYS A 133 -13.21 9.44 -1.13
N PHE A 134 -12.45 10.26 -1.86
CA PHE A 134 -11.52 9.76 -2.88
C PHE A 134 -10.48 8.81 -2.27
N PRO A 135 -10.12 7.69 -2.94
CA PRO A 135 -10.52 7.31 -4.29
C PRO A 135 -11.87 6.57 -4.39
N ASN A 136 -12.31 5.88 -3.34
CA ASN A 136 -13.38 4.89 -3.46
C ASN A 136 -14.12 4.59 -2.15
N ASP A 137 -14.02 5.44 -1.14
CA ASP A 137 -14.59 5.20 0.18
C ASP A 137 -15.83 6.05 0.44
N LEU A 138 -16.63 5.63 1.42
CA LEU A 138 -17.67 6.44 2.04
C LEU A 138 -17.33 6.60 3.51
N GLU A 139 -17.42 7.83 4.02
CA GLU A 139 -17.09 8.18 5.39
C GLU A 139 -18.23 8.91 6.11
N ILE A 140 -18.32 8.70 7.43
CA ILE A 140 -19.11 9.49 8.37
C ILE A 140 -18.15 10.04 9.41
N ASP A 141 -18.09 11.37 9.56
CA ASP A 141 -17.16 12.05 10.47
C ASP A 141 -15.69 11.62 10.27
N GLY A 142 -15.27 11.40 9.03
CA GLY A 142 -13.91 10.96 8.67
C GLY A 142 -13.62 9.48 8.97
N ARG A 143 -14.64 8.67 9.29
CA ARG A 143 -14.54 7.24 9.54
C ARG A 143 -15.23 6.45 8.45
N LYS A 144 -14.54 5.47 7.88
CA LYS A 144 -15.01 4.66 6.75
C LYS A 144 -16.16 3.74 7.17
N ILE A 145 -17.26 3.81 6.42
CA ILE A 145 -18.46 2.96 6.58
C ILE A 145 -18.70 2.04 5.38
N ALA A 146 -18.14 2.37 4.20
CA ALA A 146 -18.21 1.52 3.03
C ALA A 146 -17.05 1.80 2.08
N SER A 147 -16.76 0.84 1.21
CA SER A 147 -15.83 1.00 0.08
C SER A 147 -16.45 0.48 -1.19
N ALA A 148 -16.20 1.16 -2.30
CA ALA A 148 -16.63 0.78 -3.63
C ALA A 148 -15.45 0.37 -4.51
N PHE A 149 -15.70 -0.41 -5.56
CA PHE A 149 -14.69 -0.88 -6.50
C PHE A 149 -15.28 -0.96 -7.90
N LEU A 150 -14.41 -0.94 -8.90
CA LEU A 150 -14.80 -0.95 -10.31
C LEU A 150 -13.94 -1.94 -11.11
N ALA A 151 -14.60 -2.68 -12.00
CA ALA A 151 -14.00 -3.45 -13.09
C ALA A 151 -14.74 -3.15 -14.40
N ARG A 152 -14.09 -3.42 -15.53
CA ARG A 152 -14.66 -3.23 -16.86
C ARG A 152 -14.30 -4.36 -17.78
N ASP A 153 -15.24 -4.75 -18.63
CA ASP A 153 -15.05 -5.67 -19.74
C ASP A 153 -15.75 -5.10 -20.97
N GLY A 154 -14.97 -4.57 -21.92
CA GLY A 154 -15.47 -3.72 -23.00
C GLY A 154 -16.29 -2.52 -22.49
N ASP A 155 -17.53 -2.41 -22.96
CA ASP A 155 -18.50 -1.41 -22.52
C ASP A 155 -19.31 -1.85 -21.29
N SER A 156 -19.01 -3.00 -20.69
CA SER A 156 -19.67 -3.46 -19.45
C SER A 156 -18.92 -2.98 -18.23
N LEU A 157 -19.67 -2.51 -17.24
CA LEU A 157 -19.15 -2.07 -15.94
C LEU A 157 -19.58 -3.07 -14.88
N LEU A 158 -18.68 -3.36 -13.95
CA LEU A 158 -19.00 -3.93 -12.65
C LEU A 158 -18.63 -2.90 -11.58
N LEU A 159 -19.63 -2.40 -10.87
CA LEU A 159 -19.51 -1.52 -9.72
C LEU A 159 -19.87 -2.32 -8.48
N GLN A 160 -18.94 -2.48 -7.54
CA GLN A 160 -19.13 -3.26 -6.33
C GLN A 160 -18.96 -2.40 -5.10
N ALA A 161 -19.69 -2.66 -4.03
CA ALA A 161 -19.44 -2.04 -2.75
C ALA A 161 -19.68 -3.01 -1.60
N VAL A 162 -19.00 -2.75 -0.49
CA VAL A 162 -19.24 -3.44 0.78
C VAL A 162 -19.50 -2.39 1.86
N LEU A 163 -20.64 -2.54 2.54
CA LEU A 163 -21.09 -1.68 3.63
C LEU A 163 -20.87 -2.37 4.98
N LEU A 164 -20.32 -1.64 5.93
CA LEU A 164 -20.03 -2.11 7.28
C LEU A 164 -21.29 -2.04 8.15
N LEU A 165 -22.07 -3.12 8.22
CA LEU A 165 -23.29 -3.12 9.04
C LEU A 165 -22.96 -3.27 10.54
N ASP A 166 -22.22 -4.33 10.87
CA ASP A 166 -21.75 -4.68 12.22
C ASP A 166 -20.46 -5.53 12.10
N ALA A 167 -19.57 -5.13 11.20
CA ALA A 167 -18.40 -5.90 10.79
C ALA A 167 -17.49 -6.26 11.97
N ASP A 168 -16.89 -7.46 11.96
CA ASP A 168 -15.83 -7.80 12.90
C ASP A 168 -14.53 -7.07 12.52
N ILE A 169 -14.41 -5.83 13.00
CA ILE A 169 -13.24 -4.98 12.74
C ILE A 169 -11.96 -5.61 13.28
N ARG A 170 -12.03 -6.43 14.35
CA ARG A 170 -10.83 -7.08 14.88
C ARG A 170 -10.35 -8.16 13.90
N ALA A 171 -11.23 -9.06 13.48
CA ALA A 171 -10.89 -10.09 12.51
C ALA A 171 -10.40 -9.48 11.19
N MET A 172 -11.03 -8.38 10.74
CA MET A 172 -10.57 -7.60 9.58
C MET A 172 -9.12 -7.14 9.72
N LEU A 173 -8.77 -6.49 10.83
CA LEU A 173 -7.41 -5.98 11.05
C LEU A 173 -6.38 -7.10 11.27
N GLU A 174 -6.80 -8.23 11.85
CA GLU A 174 -5.95 -9.40 12.05
C GLU A 174 -5.76 -10.24 10.76
N ALA A 175 -6.68 -10.17 9.80
CA ALA A 175 -6.56 -10.83 8.51
C ALA A 175 -5.75 -10.03 7.48
N LEU A 176 -5.87 -8.70 7.49
CA LEU A 176 -5.24 -7.81 6.53
C LEU A 176 -3.86 -7.32 7.02
N ARG A 177 -2.94 -7.08 6.08
CA ARG A 177 -1.66 -6.38 6.28
C ARG A 177 -1.82 -4.90 5.90
N VAL A 178 -2.87 -4.25 6.40
CA VAL A 178 -3.11 -2.83 6.11
C VAL A 178 -1.87 -2.03 6.50
N PRO A 179 -1.32 -1.19 5.60
CA PRO A 179 -0.17 -0.37 5.92
C PRO A 179 -0.63 0.78 6.82
N THR A 180 -0.94 0.55 8.11
CA THR A 180 -0.91 1.63 9.12
C THR A 180 -1.07 1.32 10.60
N GLU A 181 -1.41 0.12 11.09
CA GLU A 181 -1.58 -0.03 12.54
C GLU A 181 -1.18 -1.38 13.12
N LYS A 182 -0.75 -1.31 14.39
CA LYS A 182 -0.23 -2.44 15.17
C LYS A 182 -1.34 -3.44 15.41
N LEU A 183 -0.99 -4.71 15.52
CA LEU A 183 -1.84 -5.71 16.18
C LEU A 183 -1.76 -5.63 17.72
N SER A 184 -1.13 -4.58 18.28
CA SER A 184 -1.24 -4.29 19.72
C SER A 184 -2.64 -3.76 20.04
N ALA A 185 -3.07 -3.86 21.30
CA ALA A 185 -4.40 -3.38 21.71
C ALA A 185 -4.64 -1.91 21.31
N ASP A 186 -3.65 -1.03 21.51
CA ASP A 186 -3.74 0.39 21.15
C ASP A 186 -3.73 0.63 19.63
N GLY A 187 -2.98 -0.18 18.87
CA GLY A 187 -2.94 -0.09 17.41
C GLY A 187 -4.25 -0.54 16.78
N LEU A 188 -4.81 -1.64 17.30
CA LEU A 188 -6.15 -2.10 16.95
C LEU A 188 -7.20 -1.04 17.33
N ALA A 189 -7.04 -0.36 18.47
CA ALA A 189 -7.95 0.72 18.87
C ALA A 189 -7.91 1.90 17.87
N GLY A 190 -6.73 2.42 17.53
CA GLY A 190 -6.60 3.52 16.55
C GLY A 190 -7.07 3.15 15.14
N ALA A 191 -6.83 1.91 14.70
CA ALA A 191 -7.35 1.41 13.43
C ALA A 191 -8.88 1.26 13.43
N ARG A 192 -9.43 0.81 14.56
CA ARG A 192 -10.89 0.74 14.78
C ARG A 192 -11.51 2.13 14.76
N GLU A 193 -10.82 3.16 15.25
CA GLU A 193 -11.32 4.54 15.23
C GLU A 193 -11.50 5.09 13.80
N ARG A 194 -10.80 4.56 12.79
CA ARG A 194 -10.99 4.95 11.37
C ARG A 194 -12.15 4.27 10.68
N LEU A 195 -12.76 3.27 11.32
CA LEU A 195 -13.86 2.50 10.79
C LEU A 195 -15.11 2.78 11.62
N ILE A 196 -16.26 2.72 10.98
CA ILE A 196 -17.55 2.87 11.66
C ILE A 196 -18.56 1.94 11.01
N THR A 197 -19.43 1.38 11.84
CA THR A 197 -20.49 0.47 11.41
C THR A 197 -21.86 1.14 11.53
N VAL A 198 -22.82 0.66 10.75
CA VAL A 198 -24.23 1.08 10.86
C VAL A 198 -24.75 0.91 12.29
N ARG A 199 -24.46 -0.23 12.95
CA ARG A 199 -24.85 -0.47 14.34
C ARG A 199 -24.29 0.60 15.27
N GLN A 200 -23.02 1.00 15.12
CA GLN A 200 -22.43 2.03 15.99
C GLN A 200 -23.09 3.40 15.81
N CYS A 201 -23.53 3.74 14.60
CA CYS A 201 -24.22 5.00 14.34
C CYS A 201 -25.68 5.02 14.84
N LEU A 202 -26.42 3.93 14.62
CA LEU A 202 -27.87 3.89 14.86
C LEU A 202 -28.27 3.13 16.15
N GLY A 203 -27.32 2.48 16.82
CA GLY A 203 -27.55 1.58 17.96
C GLY A 203 -27.92 0.15 17.56
N GLU A 204 -28.52 -0.03 16.39
CA GLU A 204 -28.88 -1.32 15.81
C GLU A 204 -28.68 -1.34 14.29
N VAL A 205 -28.69 -2.53 13.70
CA VAL A 205 -28.67 -2.69 12.25
C VAL A 205 -30.12 -2.69 11.76
N PRO A 206 -30.53 -1.78 10.84
CA PRO A 206 -31.86 -1.79 10.27
C PRO A 206 -32.20 -3.12 9.59
N PRO A 207 -33.49 -3.47 9.44
CA PRO A 207 -33.89 -4.68 8.71
C PRO A 207 -33.29 -4.70 7.30
N ALA A 208 -32.89 -5.88 6.83
CA ALA A 208 -32.24 -6.05 5.52
C ALA A 208 -33.03 -5.36 4.39
N GLN A 209 -34.36 -5.55 4.35
CA GLN A 209 -35.22 -4.92 3.34
C GLN A 209 -35.10 -3.38 3.33
N SER A 210 -34.95 -2.75 4.49
CA SER A 210 -34.77 -1.29 4.59
C SER A 210 -33.43 -0.87 3.98
N ILE A 211 -32.36 -1.63 4.24
CA ILE A 211 -31.03 -1.39 3.68
C ILE A 211 -31.07 -1.54 2.15
N LEU A 212 -31.60 -2.66 1.64
CA LEU A 212 -31.70 -2.94 0.21
C LEU A 212 -32.51 -1.84 -0.50
N SER A 213 -33.66 -1.47 0.06
CA SER A 213 -34.52 -0.42 -0.49
C SER A 213 -33.84 0.95 -0.53
N ALA A 214 -33.10 1.31 0.52
CA ALA A 214 -32.36 2.57 0.57
C ALA A 214 -31.22 2.59 -0.46
N MET A 215 -30.48 1.50 -0.60
CA MET A 215 -29.42 1.39 -1.62
C MET A 215 -30.00 1.51 -3.04
N SER A 216 -31.11 0.80 -3.33
CA SER A 216 -31.79 0.89 -4.62
C SER A 216 -32.30 2.29 -4.92
N ARG A 217 -32.87 3.01 -3.94
CA ARG A 217 -33.31 4.40 -4.12
C ARG A 217 -32.16 5.36 -4.33
N GLY A 218 -31.06 5.21 -3.60
CA GLY A 218 -29.85 6.02 -3.82
C GLY A 218 -29.25 5.82 -5.22
N ILE A 219 -29.18 4.56 -5.68
CA ILE A 219 -28.79 4.21 -7.06
C ILE A 219 -29.76 4.81 -8.08
N ALA A 220 -31.07 4.73 -7.86
CA ALA A 220 -32.05 5.35 -8.73
C ALA A 220 -31.90 6.88 -8.79
N ALA A 221 -31.72 7.55 -7.65
CA ALA A 221 -31.64 9.00 -7.56
C ALA A 221 -30.40 9.58 -8.26
N VAL A 222 -29.23 8.94 -8.10
CA VAL A 222 -27.96 9.47 -8.63
C VAL A 222 -27.62 8.89 -10.00
N MET A 223 -27.88 7.59 -10.19
CA MET A 223 -27.48 6.88 -11.40
C MET A 223 -28.63 6.67 -12.39
N ASP A 224 -29.88 6.96 -12.03
CA ASP A 224 -31.07 6.75 -12.86
C ASP A 224 -31.27 5.28 -13.27
N ILE A 225 -30.96 4.38 -12.34
CA ILE A 225 -31.20 2.94 -12.49
C ILE A 225 -32.27 2.54 -11.49
N HIS A 226 -33.44 2.19 -11.99
CA HIS A 226 -34.59 1.84 -11.16
C HIS A 226 -34.66 0.33 -10.97
N ALA A 227 -34.61 -0.12 -9.73
CA ALA A 227 -34.70 -1.53 -9.35
C ALA A 227 -36.07 -1.83 -8.76
N ASP A 228 -36.75 -2.86 -9.29
CA ASP A 228 -37.95 -3.41 -8.66
C ASP A 228 -37.55 -4.51 -7.67
N LEU A 229 -37.70 -4.22 -6.38
CA LEU A 229 -37.37 -5.17 -5.32
C LEU A 229 -38.48 -6.19 -5.04
N THR A 230 -39.68 -6.03 -5.60
CA THR A 230 -40.79 -6.98 -5.39
C THR A 230 -40.56 -8.30 -6.09
N GLY A 231 -39.79 -8.30 -7.18
CA GLY A 231 -39.39 -9.47 -7.95
C GLY A 231 -37.97 -9.96 -7.66
N ILE A 232 -37.41 -9.67 -6.47
CA ILE A 232 -36.04 -10.06 -6.14
C ILE A 232 -35.85 -11.59 -6.23
N GLN A 233 -34.88 -12.00 -7.04
CA GLN A 233 -34.62 -13.41 -7.33
C GLN A 233 -33.49 -13.93 -6.44
N SER A 234 -33.46 -15.25 -6.22
CA SER A 234 -32.25 -15.89 -5.69
C SER A 234 -31.11 -15.76 -6.70
N GLY A 235 -29.88 -15.57 -6.20
CA GLY A 235 -28.70 -15.40 -7.05
C GLY A 235 -28.53 -16.52 -8.10
N PRO A 236 -27.95 -16.21 -9.27
CA PRO A 236 -27.80 -17.17 -10.35
C PRO A 236 -26.89 -18.34 -9.94
N GLU A 237 -27.23 -19.54 -10.41
CA GLU A 237 -26.40 -20.73 -10.23
C GLU A 237 -25.25 -20.69 -11.24
N ILE A 238 -24.04 -20.46 -10.72
CA ILE A 238 -22.81 -20.42 -11.51
C ILE A 238 -21.85 -21.45 -10.92
N ASP A 239 -21.33 -22.30 -11.80
CA ASP A 239 -20.33 -23.30 -11.45
C ASP A 239 -19.00 -22.64 -11.10
N VAL A 240 -18.39 -23.13 -10.03
CA VAL A 240 -17.13 -22.61 -9.52
C VAL A 240 -16.01 -23.59 -9.83
N ASP A 241 -15.13 -23.21 -10.75
CA ASP A 241 -13.83 -23.87 -10.91
C ASP A 241 -12.87 -23.34 -9.81
N PHE A 242 -12.87 -24.03 -8.67
CA PHE A 242 -12.02 -23.68 -7.53
C PHE A 242 -10.54 -23.68 -7.87
N ALA A 243 -10.06 -24.57 -8.76
CA ALA A 243 -8.65 -24.63 -9.14
C ALA A 243 -8.25 -23.38 -9.92
N ALA A 244 -9.06 -22.97 -10.90
CA ALA A 244 -8.83 -21.74 -11.66
C ALA A 244 -8.91 -20.49 -10.78
N VAL A 245 -9.84 -20.44 -9.82
CA VAL A 245 -9.94 -19.31 -8.87
C VAL A 245 -8.73 -19.25 -7.94
N GLN A 246 -8.24 -20.38 -7.45
CA GLN A 246 -7.04 -20.42 -6.61
C GLN A 246 -5.78 -19.98 -7.39
N ALA A 247 -5.66 -20.44 -8.65
CA ALA A 247 -4.57 -20.00 -9.54
C ALA A 247 -4.64 -18.47 -9.80
N PHE A 248 -5.84 -17.93 -10.05
CA PHE A 248 -6.02 -16.49 -10.21
C PHE A 248 -5.73 -15.71 -8.92
N THR A 249 -6.11 -16.26 -7.77
CA THR A 249 -5.86 -15.67 -6.45
C THR A 249 -4.37 -15.47 -6.21
N ARG A 250 -3.56 -16.50 -6.50
CA ARG A 250 -2.09 -16.50 -6.35
C ARG A 250 -1.32 -15.93 -7.55
N ARG A 251 -1.99 -15.36 -8.55
CA ARG A 251 -1.34 -14.82 -9.75
C ARG A 251 -0.25 -13.79 -9.45
N ILE A 252 -0.45 -12.97 -8.42
CA ILE A 252 0.55 -12.04 -7.90
C ILE A 252 0.83 -12.45 -6.45
N ASP A 253 1.76 -13.40 -6.32
CA ASP A 253 2.33 -13.89 -5.08
C ASP A 253 3.84 -13.82 -5.27
N TRP A 254 4.44 -12.78 -4.72
CA TRP A 254 5.84 -12.50 -5.02
C TRP A 254 6.80 -13.38 -4.23
N GLY A 255 6.34 -13.97 -3.11
CA GLY A 255 7.17 -14.78 -2.22
C GLY A 255 8.41 -14.04 -1.70
N GLY A 256 9.23 -14.78 -0.96
CA GLY A 256 10.54 -14.35 -0.46
C GLY A 256 10.54 -13.18 0.54
N GLU A 257 11.69 -12.93 1.17
CA GLU A 257 11.95 -11.65 1.84
C GLU A 257 11.89 -10.51 0.80
N ALA A 258 11.45 -9.32 1.22
CA ALA A 258 10.99 -8.22 0.35
C ALA A 258 12.13 -7.45 -0.32
N ASP A 259 13.06 -8.19 -0.92
CA ASP A 259 14.45 -7.78 -0.90
C ASP A 259 14.81 -6.66 -1.90
N LEU A 260 13.98 -6.33 -2.89
CA LEU A 260 14.17 -5.11 -3.69
C LEU A 260 12.84 -4.49 -4.10
N GLU A 261 11.95 -4.30 -3.14
CA GLU A 261 10.65 -3.66 -3.38
C GLU A 261 10.77 -2.13 -3.29
N ALA A 262 10.44 -1.43 -4.39
CA ALA A 262 10.21 0.00 -4.38
C ALA A 262 8.73 0.28 -4.11
N ILE A 263 8.44 1.34 -3.36
CA ILE A 263 7.09 1.74 -2.97
C ILE A 263 6.92 3.22 -3.29
N TRP A 264 5.79 3.57 -3.91
CA TRP A 264 5.46 4.94 -4.26
C TRP A 264 4.00 5.23 -3.91
N LYS A 265 3.77 6.24 -3.07
CA LYS A 265 2.41 6.62 -2.63
C LYS A 265 1.86 7.71 -3.55
N THR A 266 0.61 7.51 -3.97
CA THR A 266 -0.15 8.43 -4.82
C THR A 266 -1.49 8.75 -4.16
N PRO A 267 -2.21 9.80 -4.60
CA PRO A 267 -3.59 10.02 -4.17
C PRO A 267 -4.52 8.81 -4.40
N GLY A 268 -4.29 8.03 -5.47
CA GLY A 268 -5.12 6.88 -5.85
C GLY A 268 -4.78 5.56 -5.16
N GLY A 269 -3.68 5.52 -4.40
CA GLY A 269 -3.17 4.31 -3.75
C GLY A 269 -1.63 4.26 -3.75
N VAL A 270 -1.10 3.12 -3.37
CA VAL A 270 0.31 2.77 -3.28
C VAL A 270 0.69 1.85 -4.44
N LEU A 271 1.69 2.27 -5.20
CA LEU A 271 2.37 1.47 -6.21
C LEU A 271 3.56 0.74 -5.59
N ARG A 272 3.83 -0.47 -6.07
CA ARG A 272 4.95 -1.31 -5.71
C ARG A 272 5.64 -1.82 -6.98
N ALA A 273 6.96 -1.86 -6.99
CA ALA A 273 7.72 -2.43 -8.09
C ALA A 273 8.88 -3.30 -7.60
N ARG A 274 9.17 -4.37 -8.34
CA ARG A 274 10.41 -5.14 -8.24
C ARG A 274 11.04 -5.22 -9.62
N VAL A 275 12.36 -5.13 -9.68
CA VAL A 275 13.12 -5.21 -10.92
C VAL A 275 14.32 -6.12 -10.74
N GLU A 276 14.49 -7.06 -11.66
CA GLU A 276 15.76 -7.75 -11.88
C GLU A 276 16.53 -6.93 -12.92
N TYR A 277 17.66 -6.36 -12.52
CA TYR A 277 18.47 -5.47 -13.35
C TYR A 277 19.85 -6.08 -13.59
N ASP A 278 20.29 -6.09 -14.85
CA ASP A 278 21.64 -6.51 -15.21
C ASP A 278 22.55 -5.29 -15.22
N THR A 279 23.41 -5.16 -14.20
CA THR A 279 24.31 -4.03 -14.07
C THR A 279 25.43 -4.00 -15.10
N GLN A 280 25.77 -5.12 -15.73
CA GLN A 280 26.80 -5.18 -16.77
C GLN A 280 26.24 -4.75 -18.13
N ALA A 281 25.05 -5.25 -18.48
CA ALA A 281 24.35 -4.86 -19.71
C ALA A 281 23.72 -3.47 -19.59
N GLY A 282 23.39 -3.03 -18.37
CA GLY A 282 22.67 -1.79 -18.10
C GLY A 282 21.18 -1.89 -18.40
N GLU A 283 20.60 -3.10 -18.36
CA GLU A 283 19.27 -3.40 -18.87
C GLU A 283 18.39 -4.12 -17.83
N ILE A 284 17.09 -3.89 -17.90
CA ILE A 284 16.06 -4.60 -17.12
C ILE A 284 15.90 -6.02 -17.68
N ARG A 285 16.09 -7.04 -16.84
CA ARG A 285 15.80 -8.45 -17.18
C ARG A 285 14.36 -8.81 -16.91
N ARG A 286 13.80 -8.28 -15.82
CA ARG A 286 12.40 -8.50 -15.43
C ARG A 286 11.90 -7.30 -14.63
N ALA A 287 10.63 -6.95 -14.83
CA ALA A 287 9.91 -6.04 -13.94
C ALA A 287 8.65 -6.74 -13.42
N ALA A 288 8.24 -6.39 -12.20
CA ALA A 288 6.97 -6.79 -11.61
C ALA A 288 6.35 -5.57 -10.91
N LEU A 289 5.06 -5.34 -11.15
CA LEU A 289 4.28 -4.23 -10.63
C LEU A 289 3.10 -4.73 -9.82
N ALA A 290 2.84 -4.07 -8.70
CA ALA A 290 1.65 -4.31 -7.89
C ALA A 290 1.16 -3.01 -7.27
N GLY A 291 -0.06 -3.01 -6.73
CA GLY A 291 -0.58 -1.87 -5.98
C GLY A 291 -2.04 -2.02 -5.60
N ASP A 292 -2.49 -1.22 -4.64
CA ASP A 292 -3.89 -1.09 -4.20
C ASP A 292 -4.65 -0.01 -4.99
N VAL A 293 -4.27 0.19 -6.25
CA VAL A 293 -4.78 1.24 -7.14
C VAL A 293 -5.93 0.73 -8.02
N HIS A 294 -6.71 1.66 -8.58
CA HIS A 294 -7.61 1.40 -9.69
C HIS A 294 -6.93 1.75 -11.00
N LEU A 295 -6.95 0.85 -11.98
CA LEU A 295 -6.45 1.14 -13.33
C LEU A 295 -7.21 0.34 -14.39
N HIS A 296 -7.30 0.92 -15.58
CA HIS A 296 -7.95 0.29 -16.74
C HIS A 296 -7.20 0.69 -18.03
N PRO A 297 -6.99 -0.21 -19.00
CA PRO A 297 -7.25 -1.66 -18.98
C PRO A 297 -6.53 -2.39 -17.85
N ALA A 298 -7.11 -3.49 -17.35
CA ALA A 298 -6.60 -4.19 -16.16
C ALA A 298 -5.19 -4.81 -16.37
N ASP A 299 -4.80 -5.04 -17.62
CA ASP A 299 -3.54 -5.66 -18.02
C ASP A 299 -2.40 -4.66 -18.27
N VAL A 300 -2.60 -3.35 -18.08
CA VAL A 300 -1.56 -2.32 -18.29
C VAL A 300 -0.27 -2.63 -17.51
N PHE A 301 -0.36 -3.10 -16.28
CA PHE A 301 0.83 -3.54 -15.53
C PHE A 301 1.54 -4.71 -16.21
N ALA A 302 0.81 -5.72 -16.69
CA ALA A 302 1.41 -6.84 -17.41
C ALA A 302 2.06 -6.40 -18.74
N GLN A 303 1.45 -5.45 -19.45
CA GLN A 303 2.04 -4.86 -20.66
C GLN A 303 3.35 -4.11 -20.35
N LEU A 304 3.40 -3.38 -19.23
CA LEU A 304 4.62 -2.72 -18.77
C LEU A 304 5.70 -3.73 -18.37
N GLU A 305 5.35 -4.74 -17.58
CA GLU A 305 6.28 -5.80 -17.15
C GLU A 305 6.95 -6.50 -18.32
N GLN A 306 6.19 -6.80 -19.39
CA GLN A 306 6.73 -7.40 -20.62
C GLN A 306 7.48 -6.38 -21.48
N GLY A 307 6.93 -5.17 -21.61
CA GLY A 307 7.45 -4.13 -22.49
C GLY A 307 8.75 -3.48 -22.04
N LEU A 308 9.12 -3.60 -20.75
CA LEU A 308 10.33 -3.02 -20.17
C LEU A 308 11.56 -3.93 -20.24
N VAL A 309 11.41 -5.20 -20.62
CA VAL A 309 12.56 -6.14 -20.72
C VAL A 309 13.53 -5.67 -21.81
N GLY A 310 14.83 -5.61 -21.47
CA GLY A 310 15.91 -5.11 -22.33
C GLY A 310 16.07 -3.58 -22.30
N TRP A 311 15.33 -2.85 -21.45
CA TRP A 311 15.41 -1.39 -21.41
C TRP A 311 16.43 -0.91 -20.39
N THR A 312 17.10 0.19 -20.71
CA THR A 312 18.01 0.89 -19.81
C THR A 312 17.25 1.93 -18.97
N PRO A 313 17.80 2.36 -17.80
CA PRO A 313 17.09 3.26 -16.87
C PRO A 313 16.61 4.57 -17.51
N CYS A 314 17.41 5.16 -18.42
CA CYS A 314 17.05 6.43 -19.07
C CYS A 314 15.87 6.31 -20.04
N MET A 315 15.54 5.10 -20.49
CA MET A 315 14.43 4.85 -21.39
C MET A 315 13.11 4.58 -20.64
N VAL A 316 13.16 4.23 -19.35
CA VAL A 316 12.00 3.77 -18.55
C VAL A 316 10.84 4.75 -18.62
N GLU A 317 11.07 6.04 -18.37
CA GLU A 317 10.02 7.05 -18.39
C GLU A 317 9.32 7.11 -19.76
N GLY A 318 10.10 7.22 -20.83
CA GLY A 318 9.57 7.20 -22.20
C GLY A 318 8.82 5.91 -22.54
N ALA A 319 9.25 4.76 -22.01
CA ALA A 319 8.56 3.47 -22.12
C ALA A 319 7.17 3.53 -21.54
N VAL A 320 7.11 3.94 -20.27
CA VAL A 320 5.89 3.93 -19.48
C VAL A 320 4.88 4.86 -20.15
N HIS A 321 5.29 6.09 -20.50
CA HIS A 321 4.44 7.03 -21.21
C HIS A 321 3.92 6.47 -22.54
N ARG A 322 4.76 5.78 -23.32
CA ARG A 322 4.35 5.17 -24.59
C ARG A 322 3.34 4.04 -24.38
N ILE A 323 3.60 3.11 -23.46
CA ILE A 323 2.76 1.93 -23.21
C ILE A 323 1.42 2.37 -22.61
N VAL A 324 1.44 3.22 -21.57
CA VAL A 324 0.24 3.79 -20.95
C VAL A 324 -0.59 4.58 -21.98
N GLY A 325 0.06 5.38 -22.81
CA GLY A 325 -0.60 6.15 -23.87
C GLY A 325 -1.21 5.26 -24.96
N ALA A 326 -0.49 4.23 -25.41
CA ALA A 326 -0.97 3.27 -26.41
C ALA A 326 -2.17 2.46 -25.89
N ALA A 327 -2.15 2.07 -24.63
CA ALA A 327 -3.27 1.40 -23.96
C ALA A 327 -4.45 2.33 -23.66
N ARG A 328 -4.28 3.66 -23.85
CA ARG A 328 -5.24 4.71 -23.45
C ARG A 328 -5.68 4.54 -22.00
N ALA A 329 -4.72 4.25 -21.12
CA ALA A 329 -5.03 3.83 -19.77
C ALA A 329 -5.63 4.96 -18.93
N GLU A 330 -6.63 4.61 -18.12
CA GLU A 330 -7.19 5.44 -17.08
C GLU A 330 -6.54 5.08 -15.74
N LEU A 331 -5.93 6.08 -15.09
CA LEU A 331 -5.17 5.93 -13.84
C LEU A 331 -5.76 6.82 -12.72
N PRO A 332 -6.95 6.50 -12.15
CA PRO A 332 -7.56 7.27 -11.07
C PRO A 332 -6.60 7.58 -9.90
N GLY A 333 -6.20 8.85 -9.78
CA GLY A 333 -5.37 9.33 -8.66
C GLY A 333 -3.87 9.10 -8.81
N PHE A 334 -3.38 8.73 -9.99
CA PHE A 334 -1.95 8.66 -10.31
C PHE A 334 -1.69 8.82 -11.82
N SER A 335 -0.42 8.80 -12.23
CA SER A 335 0.00 9.07 -13.59
C SER A 335 1.03 8.07 -14.12
N ALA A 336 1.33 8.16 -15.42
CA ALA A 336 2.47 7.46 -16.02
C ALA A 336 3.80 7.85 -15.33
N GLY A 337 3.94 9.10 -14.91
CA GLY A 337 5.12 9.57 -14.17
C GLY A 337 5.28 8.87 -12.83
N ASP A 338 4.19 8.62 -12.10
CA ASP A 338 4.23 7.87 -10.84
C ASP A 338 4.67 6.41 -11.04
N ILE A 339 4.22 5.77 -12.13
CA ILE A 339 4.65 4.42 -12.49
C ILE A 339 6.14 4.43 -12.88
N ALA A 340 6.57 5.41 -13.68
CA ALA A 340 7.98 5.55 -14.05
C ALA A 340 8.86 5.76 -12.81
N GLN A 341 8.41 6.58 -11.86
CA GLN A 341 9.12 6.86 -10.62
C GLN A 341 9.31 5.60 -9.76
N VAL A 342 8.27 4.78 -9.56
CA VAL A 342 8.41 3.54 -8.76
C VAL A 342 9.33 2.53 -9.45
N LEU A 343 9.32 2.46 -10.79
CA LEU A 343 10.21 1.59 -11.56
C LEU A 343 11.66 2.08 -11.52
N GLN A 344 11.91 3.38 -11.66
CA GLN A 344 13.24 3.97 -11.53
C GLN A 344 13.83 3.72 -10.14
N LEU A 345 13.01 3.86 -9.08
CA LEU A 345 13.41 3.52 -7.72
C LEU A 345 13.79 2.03 -7.59
N ALA A 346 13.03 1.13 -8.22
CA ALA A 346 13.34 -0.30 -8.21
C ALA A 346 14.63 -0.63 -8.97
N VAL A 347 14.85 0.00 -10.13
CA VAL A 347 16.09 -0.13 -10.91
C VAL A 347 17.29 0.38 -10.15
N GLU A 348 17.21 1.56 -9.53
CA GLU A 348 18.31 2.14 -8.75
C GLU A 348 18.63 1.26 -7.53
N LYS A 349 17.61 0.75 -6.84
CA LYS A 349 17.81 -0.23 -5.76
C LYS A 349 18.57 -1.47 -6.23
N ALA A 350 18.14 -2.07 -7.34
CA ALA A 350 18.78 -3.25 -7.91
C ALA A 350 20.23 -2.96 -8.36
N ALA A 351 20.47 -1.80 -9.00
CA ALA A 351 21.80 -1.40 -9.43
C ALA A 351 22.74 -1.11 -8.26
N ALA A 352 22.24 -0.43 -7.22
CA ALA A 352 23.01 -0.11 -6.03
C ALA A 352 23.48 -1.37 -5.29
N LYS A 353 22.65 -2.42 -5.24
CA LYS A 353 23.03 -3.71 -4.64
C LYS A 353 24.34 -4.25 -5.23
N ASP A 354 24.43 -4.33 -6.56
CA ASP A 354 25.62 -4.87 -7.23
C ASP A 354 26.82 -3.92 -7.09
N ARG A 355 26.63 -2.62 -7.30
CA ARG A 355 27.72 -1.62 -7.25
C ARG A 355 28.32 -1.49 -5.85
N LEU A 356 27.48 -1.55 -4.81
CA LEU A 356 27.90 -1.54 -3.41
C LEU A 356 28.35 -2.94 -2.94
N GLN A 357 28.26 -3.96 -3.79
CA GLN A 357 28.61 -5.36 -3.54
C GLN A 357 27.91 -5.95 -2.32
N LEU A 358 26.67 -5.53 -2.07
CA LEU A 358 25.95 -5.93 -0.87
C LEU A 358 25.64 -7.42 -0.91
N LYS A 359 25.98 -8.11 0.20
CA LYS A 359 25.66 -9.53 0.34
C LYS A 359 24.18 -9.78 0.63
N ASN A 360 23.52 -8.79 1.22
CA ASN A 360 22.11 -8.82 1.58
C ASN A 360 21.39 -7.65 0.94
N ASP A 361 20.11 -7.86 0.62
CA ASP A 361 19.35 -6.97 -0.26
C ASP A 361 18.61 -5.86 0.51
N ARG A 362 19.03 -5.61 1.76
CA ARG A 362 18.25 -4.89 2.76
C ARG A 362 18.35 -3.37 2.69
N LEU A 363 18.53 -2.81 1.48
CA LEU A 363 18.55 -1.36 1.27
C LEU A 363 17.16 -0.77 1.04
N MET A 364 16.88 0.28 1.80
CA MET A 364 15.73 1.15 1.60
C MET A 364 16.25 2.53 1.16
N LEU A 365 15.95 2.88 -0.09
CA LEU A 365 16.30 4.17 -0.66
C LEU A 365 15.14 5.13 -0.52
N HIS A 366 15.45 6.36 -0.11
CA HIS A 366 14.52 7.48 -0.14
C HIS A 366 15.16 8.62 -0.93
N HIS A 367 14.48 9.10 -1.96
CA HIS A 367 14.93 10.24 -2.76
C HIS A 367 14.03 11.43 -2.46
N ALA A 368 14.63 12.58 -2.16
CA ALA A 368 13.90 13.83 -1.95
C ALA A 368 13.34 14.39 -3.25
N ASP A 369 14.17 14.41 -4.31
CA ASP A 369 13.79 14.82 -5.67
C ASP A 369 14.81 14.26 -6.68
N GLY A 370 14.35 13.67 -7.79
CA GLY A 370 15.16 13.46 -9.00
C GLY A 370 16.10 12.24 -9.06
N GLY A 371 15.92 11.23 -8.21
CA GLY A 371 16.54 9.90 -8.44
C GLY A 371 18.08 9.91 -8.46
N LEU A 372 18.73 10.72 -7.62
CA LEU A 372 20.20 10.72 -7.49
C LEU A 372 20.72 9.28 -7.31
N PRO A 373 21.79 8.87 -8.03
CA PRO A 373 22.43 7.59 -7.79
C PRO A 373 22.81 7.42 -6.32
N THR A 374 22.66 6.20 -5.81
CA THR A 374 22.88 5.86 -4.40
C THR A 374 24.25 6.32 -3.92
N GLU A 375 25.28 6.21 -4.75
CA GLU A 375 26.64 6.65 -4.46
C GLU A 375 26.75 8.17 -4.29
N MET A 376 25.96 8.95 -5.04
CA MET A 376 25.90 10.40 -4.86
C MET A 376 25.21 10.78 -3.56
N ILE A 377 24.16 10.04 -3.16
CA ILE A 377 23.51 10.22 -1.85
C ILE A 377 24.54 9.94 -0.75
N LEU A 378 25.28 8.84 -0.85
CA LEU A 378 26.33 8.48 0.11
C LEU A 378 27.48 9.51 0.15
N ALA A 379 27.88 10.04 -1.01
CA ALA A 379 28.90 11.08 -1.08
C ALA A 379 28.47 12.38 -0.36
N GLN A 380 27.18 12.69 -0.39
CA GLN A 380 26.60 13.86 0.25
C GLN A 380 26.19 13.62 1.71
N ALA A 381 26.19 12.38 2.18
CA ALA A 381 25.69 12.04 3.52
C ALA A 381 26.53 12.66 4.64
N GLU A 382 25.88 13.40 5.53
CA GLU A 382 26.56 14.12 6.64
C GLU A 382 26.20 13.55 8.02
N VAL A 383 25.06 12.86 8.09
CA VAL A 383 24.47 12.36 9.34
C VAL A 383 24.26 10.85 9.22
N MET A 384 24.48 10.14 10.32
CA MET A 384 24.13 8.73 10.49
C MET A 384 23.06 8.58 11.58
N LEU A 385 21.90 8.04 11.24
CA LEU A 385 20.80 7.79 12.18
C LEU A 385 20.73 6.31 12.58
N LEU A 386 20.84 6.04 13.88
CA LEU A 386 20.88 4.68 14.44
C LEU A 386 19.66 4.43 15.34
N PRO A 387 19.00 3.27 15.28
CA PRO A 387 17.82 3.02 16.09
C PRO A 387 18.23 2.53 17.49
N TYR A 388 17.62 3.07 18.54
CA TYR A 388 17.92 2.66 19.92
C TYR A 388 17.69 1.17 20.19
N CYS A 389 16.74 0.54 19.46
CA CYS A 389 16.42 -0.87 19.62
C CYS A 389 17.56 -1.81 19.19
N ALA A 390 18.56 -1.29 18.48
CA ALA A 390 19.79 -2.01 18.15
C ALA A 390 20.86 -1.93 19.26
N LYS A 391 20.74 -1.00 20.23
CA LYS A 391 21.62 -1.00 21.42
C LYS A 391 21.14 -2.11 22.35
N PRO A 392 22.00 -2.96 22.94
CA PRO A 392 21.55 -4.03 23.85
C PRO A 392 20.80 -3.52 25.09
N VAL A 393 19.97 -4.36 25.70
CA VAL A 393 19.12 -3.98 26.86
C VAL A 393 19.95 -3.50 28.05
N TRP A 394 21.13 -4.08 28.25
CA TRP A 394 22.07 -3.69 29.30
C TRP A 394 22.74 -2.33 29.06
N CYS A 395 22.63 -1.74 27.86
CA CYS A 395 23.33 -0.52 27.51
C CYS A 395 22.70 0.70 28.20
N LYS A 396 23.46 1.33 29.11
CA LYS A 396 23.05 2.55 29.84
C LYS A 396 22.75 3.75 28.92
N TRP A 397 23.26 3.71 27.68
CA TRP A 397 23.05 4.72 26.65
C TRP A 397 21.96 4.35 25.64
N ARG A 398 21.18 3.28 25.91
CA ARG A 398 20.09 2.84 25.03
C ARG A 398 19.08 3.96 24.79
N GLN A 399 18.68 4.69 25.84
CA GLN A 399 17.73 5.81 25.75
C GLN A 399 18.39 7.19 25.60
N ARG A 400 19.61 7.23 25.06
CA ARG A 400 20.35 8.49 24.86
C ARG A 400 20.74 8.63 23.40
N GLU A 401 20.73 9.88 22.94
CA GLU A 401 21.05 10.24 21.55
C GLU A 401 22.51 9.96 21.20
N ASP A 402 23.41 9.91 22.19
CA ASP A 402 24.84 9.70 21.99
C ASP A 402 25.27 8.25 22.28
N CYS A 403 26.50 7.92 21.86
CA CYS A 403 27.17 6.68 22.22
C CYS A 403 28.63 6.96 22.61
N PRO A 404 29.12 6.44 23.74
CA PRO A 404 30.52 6.60 24.15
C PRO A 404 31.49 5.65 23.43
N GLU A 405 31.02 4.91 22.41
CA GLU A 405 31.84 3.96 21.64
C GLU A 405 32.57 2.90 22.50
N CYS A 406 31.94 2.39 23.57
CA CYS A 406 32.55 1.46 24.54
C CYS A 406 33.07 0.11 23.96
N GLY A 407 32.83 -0.18 22.68
CA GLY A 407 33.30 -1.38 21.99
C GLY A 407 32.44 -2.64 22.19
N MET A 408 31.33 -2.54 22.92
CA MET A 408 30.56 -3.71 23.39
C MET A 408 29.33 -4.07 22.54
N CYS A 409 29.02 -3.31 21.47
CA CYS A 409 27.88 -3.59 20.57
C CYS A 409 28.07 -2.97 19.19
N GLU A 410 27.25 -3.41 18.23
CA GLU A 410 27.27 -3.00 16.82
C GLU A 410 27.00 -1.49 16.65
N VAL A 411 26.10 -0.92 17.47
CA VAL A 411 25.82 0.52 17.43
C VAL A 411 27.07 1.34 17.77
N GLY A 412 27.87 0.90 18.75
CA GLY A 412 29.12 1.58 19.08
C GLY A 412 30.16 1.50 17.96
N GLU A 413 30.15 0.42 17.18
CA GLU A 413 30.97 0.32 15.97
C GLU A 413 30.48 1.26 14.86
N ALA A 414 29.16 1.35 14.65
CA ALA A 414 28.59 2.27 13.67
C ALA A 414 28.90 3.74 13.99
N TYR A 415 28.82 4.15 15.28
CA TYR A 415 29.26 5.47 15.74
C TYR A 415 30.72 5.75 15.37
N ARG A 416 31.61 4.77 15.60
CA ARG A 416 33.03 4.90 15.25
C ARG A 416 33.21 5.11 13.75
N LEU A 417 32.53 4.32 12.92
CA LEU A 417 32.58 4.44 11.45
C LEU A 417 32.11 5.82 10.95
N ALA A 418 31.06 6.37 11.56
CA ALA A 418 30.57 7.72 11.28
C ALA A 418 31.61 8.78 11.68
N ARG A 419 32.18 8.68 12.88
CA ARG A 419 33.21 9.61 13.39
C ARG A 419 34.48 9.61 12.53
N GLU A 420 34.94 8.43 12.10
CA GLU A 420 36.09 8.28 11.19
C GLU A 420 35.92 9.01 9.85
N ARG A 421 34.67 9.34 9.47
CA ARG A 421 34.34 10.10 8.25
C ARG A 421 33.82 11.51 8.54
N ASN A 422 33.89 11.93 9.80
CA ASN A 422 33.37 13.22 10.28
C ASN A 422 31.87 13.41 10.02
N MET A 423 31.10 12.32 10.18
CA MET A 423 29.64 12.38 10.17
C MET A 423 29.10 12.57 11.59
N GLN A 424 27.98 13.26 11.72
CA GLN A 424 27.24 13.29 12.98
C GLN A 424 26.43 11.99 13.15
N ALA A 425 26.74 11.18 14.16
CA ALA A 425 25.94 10.00 14.50
C ALA A 425 24.92 10.32 15.60
N ILE A 426 23.65 9.95 15.39
CA ILE A 426 22.54 10.21 16.33
C ILE A 426 21.74 8.93 16.54
N THR A 427 21.49 8.58 17.80
CA THR A 427 20.63 7.47 18.18
C THR A 427 19.20 7.97 18.29
N ILE A 428 18.32 7.52 17.41
CA ILE A 428 16.89 7.78 17.45
C ILE A 428 16.26 6.91 18.53
N THR A 429 15.62 7.55 19.51
CA THR A 429 15.07 6.93 20.74
C THR A 429 13.55 6.78 20.72
N SER A 430 12.86 7.53 19.87
CA SER A 430 11.41 7.47 19.67
C SER A 430 11.04 7.96 18.28
N TYR A 431 9.77 7.81 17.90
CA TYR A 431 9.27 8.34 16.63
C TYR A 431 9.19 9.87 16.64
N GLU A 432 8.84 10.45 17.79
CA GLU A 432 8.80 11.88 18.03
C GLU A 432 10.21 12.47 17.93
N HIS A 433 11.21 11.78 18.50
CA HIS A 433 12.61 12.14 18.36
C HIS A 433 13.02 12.09 16.87
N LEU A 434 12.71 11.02 16.12
CA LEU A 434 13.00 10.96 14.68
C LEU A 434 12.45 12.19 13.93
N THR A 435 11.18 12.52 14.17
CA THR A 435 10.51 13.64 13.48
C THR A 435 11.19 14.96 13.82
N ALA A 436 11.55 15.19 15.08
CA ALA A 436 12.30 16.36 15.50
C ALA A 436 13.71 16.42 14.89
N THR A 437 14.44 15.30 14.87
CA THR A 437 15.78 15.20 14.28
C THR A 437 15.74 15.49 12.78
N LEU A 438 14.80 14.90 12.04
CA LEU A 438 14.63 15.13 10.61
C LEU A 438 14.28 16.60 10.31
N GLY A 439 13.41 17.22 11.11
CA GLY A 439 13.10 18.65 10.98
C GLY A 439 14.30 19.55 11.27
N ALA A 440 15.12 19.21 12.27
CA ALA A 440 16.34 19.96 12.58
C ALA A 440 17.42 19.81 11.48
N MET A 441 17.56 18.62 10.90
CA MET A 441 18.45 18.35 9.76
C MET A 441 18.00 19.13 8.51
N GLN A 442 16.70 19.11 8.21
CA GLN A 442 16.12 19.89 7.11
C GLN A 442 16.39 21.39 7.28
N ALA A 443 16.17 21.93 8.48
CA ALA A 443 16.43 23.34 8.79
C ALA A 443 17.91 23.75 8.67
N LYS A 444 18.84 22.81 8.89
CA LYS A 444 20.28 22.99 8.68
C LYS A 444 20.72 22.86 7.23
N GLY A 445 19.82 22.45 6.33
CA GLY A 445 20.14 22.23 4.92
C GLY A 445 20.94 20.95 4.66
N THR A 446 20.83 19.95 5.54
CA THR A 446 21.43 18.62 5.30
C THR A 446 20.85 18.03 4.01
N LYS A 447 21.74 17.64 3.08
CA LYS A 447 21.32 17.14 1.76
C LYS A 447 20.95 15.66 1.77
N ALA A 448 21.74 14.87 2.50
CA ALA A 448 21.57 13.43 2.58
C ALA A 448 22.04 12.86 3.92
N TYR A 449 21.57 11.66 4.24
CA TYR A 449 22.00 10.92 5.43
C TYR A 449 21.97 9.41 5.21
N VAL A 450 22.71 8.71 6.06
CA VAL A 450 22.66 7.24 6.17
C VAL A 450 21.86 6.88 7.41
N GLY A 451 21.08 5.80 7.37
CA GLY A 451 20.36 5.37 8.56
C GLY A 451 20.09 3.88 8.63
N MET A 452 19.57 3.44 9.76
CA MET A 452 19.15 2.06 9.96
C MET A 452 17.76 2.02 10.62
N CYS A 453 16.85 1.24 10.05
CA CYS A 453 15.52 1.00 10.61
C CYS A 453 14.92 -0.26 10.00
N CYS A 454 13.87 -0.85 10.60
CA CYS A 454 13.26 -2.01 9.97
C CYS A 454 12.40 -1.63 8.75
N SER A 455 12.30 -2.50 7.75
CA SER A 455 11.44 -2.30 6.57
C SER A 455 10.00 -1.94 6.92
N ASN A 456 9.41 -2.60 7.92
CA ASN A 456 8.09 -2.26 8.44
C ASN A 456 8.01 -0.81 8.96
N PHE A 457 9.06 -0.32 9.65
CA PHE A 457 9.13 1.06 10.12
C PHE A 457 9.24 2.05 8.96
N PHE A 458 10.13 1.78 8.00
CA PHE A 458 10.31 2.62 6.83
C PHE A 458 9.01 2.78 6.03
N ILE A 459 8.33 1.67 5.75
CA ILE A 459 7.05 1.65 5.04
C ILE A 459 6.01 2.48 5.81
N LYS A 460 5.87 2.23 7.12
CA LYS A 460 4.85 2.91 7.94
C LYS A 460 5.11 4.40 8.10
N ARG A 461 6.38 4.79 8.16
CA ARG A 461 6.79 6.18 8.43
C ARG A 461 7.32 6.89 7.19
N HIS A 462 7.06 6.35 6.00
CA HIS A 462 7.50 6.93 4.73
C HIS A 462 7.15 8.42 4.59
N GLN A 463 6.00 8.85 5.13
CA GLN A 463 5.60 10.27 5.14
C GLN A 463 6.55 11.17 5.94
N ALA A 464 7.12 10.69 7.06
CA ALA A 464 8.09 11.47 7.83
C ALA A 464 9.39 11.65 7.02
N PHE A 465 9.80 10.60 6.30
CA PHE A 465 10.95 10.66 5.40
C PHE A 465 10.68 11.63 4.24
N GLN A 466 9.54 11.51 3.56
CA GLN A 466 9.11 12.43 2.49
C GLN A 466 9.02 13.88 2.95
N ALA A 467 8.38 14.15 4.10
CA ALA A 467 8.23 15.50 4.64
C ALA A 467 9.58 16.15 4.98
N ALA A 468 10.58 15.34 5.34
CA ALA A 468 11.93 15.81 5.60
C ALA A 468 12.64 16.31 4.33
N GLY A 469 12.24 15.84 3.14
CA GLY A 469 12.77 16.32 1.86
C GLY A 469 14.28 16.12 1.70
N MET A 470 14.85 15.07 2.30
CA MET A 470 16.27 14.74 2.23
C MET A 470 16.47 13.34 1.66
N ALA A 471 17.49 13.15 0.83
CA ALA A 471 17.81 11.83 0.32
C ALA A 471 18.40 10.94 1.43
N ALA A 472 18.07 9.66 1.44
CA ALA A 472 18.54 8.73 2.46
C ALA A 472 18.86 7.35 1.89
N VAL A 473 19.96 6.78 2.38
CA VAL A 473 20.27 5.35 2.22
C VAL A 473 20.08 4.69 3.58
N LEU A 474 19.04 3.87 3.70
CA LEU A 474 18.67 3.19 4.93
C LEU A 474 18.96 1.69 4.81
N MET A 475 19.46 1.08 5.88
CA MET A 475 19.71 -0.36 5.96
C MET A 475 18.74 -1.02 6.94
N ASP A 476 18.21 -2.19 6.57
CA ASP A 476 17.31 -2.95 7.45
C ASP A 476 18.05 -3.47 8.69
N ILE A 477 17.34 -3.50 9.81
CA ILE A 477 17.81 -4.10 11.06
C ILE A 477 17.18 -5.48 11.21
N THR A 478 17.95 -6.42 11.75
CA THR A 478 17.56 -7.82 11.81
C THR A 478 17.20 -8.23 13.24
N GLY A 479 16.63 -9.43 13.40
CA GLY A 479 16.22 -9.93 14.71
C GLY A 479 14.87 -9.38 15.16
N ALA A 480 14.59 -9.51 16.46
CA ALA A 480 13.26 -9.29 16.99
C ALA A 480 12.86 -7.81 16.91
N ASN A 481 12.05 -7.48 15.90
CA ASN A 481 11.56 -6.13 15.70
C ASN A 481 10.19 -5.93 16.38
N CYS A 482 9.86 -4.67 16.63
CA CYS A 482 8.66 -4.32 17.37
C CYS A 482 7.35 -4.67 16.63
N TYR A 483 7.40 -4.91 15.32
CA TYR A 483 6.25 -5.31 14.52
C TYR A 483 5.98 -6.81 14.64
N GLU A 484 7.02 -7.64 14.54
CA GLU A 484 6.93 -9.09 14.74
C GLU A 484 6.46 -9.43 16.15
N LEU A 485 7.00 -8.73 17.14
CA LEU A 485 6.63 -8.90 18.55
C LEU A 485 5.37 -8.14 18.97
N LYS A 486 4.69 -7.44 18.04
CA LYS A 486 3.48 -6.64 18.32
C LYS A 486 3.66 -5.60 19.45
N ALA A 487 4.87 -5.07 19.62
CA ALA A 487 5.29 -4.20 20.72
C ALA A 487 5.65 -2.77 20.28
N GLU A 488 5.11 -2.30 19.16
CA GLU A 488 5.52 -1.01 18.60
C GLU A 488 5.08 0.18 19.49
N SER A 489 4.13 0.02 20.43
CA SER A 489 3.76 1.09 21.39
C SER A 489 4.88 1.33 22.38
N ALA A 490 5.41 0.25 22.95
CA ALA A 490 6.65 0.31 23.70
C ALA A 490 7.77 0.88 22.81
N ALA A 491 7.85 0.48 21.54
CA ALA A 491 8.91 0.98 20.65
C ALA A 491 8.86 2.49 20.39
N TYR A 492 7.67 3.05 20.19
CA TYR A 492 7.51 4.49 19.96
C TYR A 492 7.73 5.28 21.25
N ALA A 493 7.30 4.75 22.39
CA ALA A 493 7.57 5.37 23.70
C ALA A 493 9.03 5.24 24.16
N GLY A 494 9.91 4.62 23.37
CA GLY A 494 11.29 4.32 23.76
C GLY A 494 11.44 3.12 24.68
N CYS A 495 10.36 2.47 25.12
CA CYS A 495 10.37 1.38 26.10
C CYS A 495 10.49 -0.03 25.50
N PHE A 496 10.88 -0.20 24.23
CA PHE A 496 10.98 -1.55 23.64
C PHE A 496 12.21 -2.31 24.15
N GLU A 497 11.96 -3.50 24.70
CA GLU A 497 12.97 -4.32 25.38
C GLU A 497 13.62 -5.37 24.47
N ALA A 498 13.01 -5.74 23.34
CA ALA A 498 13.66 -6.70 22.44
C ALA A 498 14.85 -6.06 21.71
N GLN A 499 15.78 -6.91 21.27
CA GLN A 499 17.03 -6.48 20.65
C GLN A 499 16.99 -6.79 19.15
N ALA A 500 17.07 -5.72 18.36
CA ALA A 500 17.42 -5.83 16.95
C ALA A 500 18.95 -5.81 16.79
N SER A 501 19.43 -6.26 15.64
CA SER A 501 20.85 -6.31 15.30
C SER A 501 21.10 -5.52 14.02
N LEU A 502 22.23 -4.80 14.00
CA LEU A 502 22.70 -4.15 12.77
C LEU A 502 23.47 -5.16 11.93
N ASP A 503 23.19 -5.18 10.63
CA ASP A 503 24.05 -5.89 9.68
C ASP A 503 25.33 -5.06 9.44
N MET A 504 26.32 -5.26 10.30
CA MET A 504 27.59 -4.52 10.22
C MET A 504 28.39 -4.83 8.96
N GLU A 505 28.12 -5.94 8.26
CA GLU A 505 28.73 -6.17 6.96
C GLU A 505 28.20 -5.17 5.93
N SER A 506 26.88 -5.08 5.80
CA SER A 506 26.21 -4.09 4.93
C SER A 506 26.58 -2.65 5.30
N VAL A 507 26.62 -2.32 6.60
CA VAL A 507 27.03 -0.97 7.06
C VAL A 507 28.45 -0.64 6.60
N ARG A 508 29.41 -1.56 6.76
CA ARG A 508 30.78 -1.32 6.31
C ARG A 508 30.88 -1.19 4.79
N GLN A 509 30.07 -1.94 4.03
CA GLN A 509 30.04 -1.86 2.57
C GLN A 509 29.51 -0.49 2.10
N VAL A 510 28.38 -0.02 2.66
CA VAL A 510 27.81 1.30 2.37
C VAL A 510 28.77 2.42 2.75
N MET A 511 29.39 2.35 3.94
CA MET A 511 30.28 3.40 4.44
C MET A 511 31.57 3.57 3.61
N ARG A 512 31.95 2.62 2.74
CA ARG A 512 33.07 2.82 1.80
C ARG A 512 32.84 3.96 0.81
N PHE A 513 31.59 4.28 0.53
CA PHE A 513 31.19 5.31 -0.44
C PHE A 513 30.93 6.66 0.20
N VAL A 514 30.95 6.74 1.53
CA VAL A 514 30.90 8.00 2.26
C VAL A 514 32.33 8.54 2.41
N PRO A 515 32.64 9.76 1.92
CA PRO A 515 33.97 10.31 1.93
C PRO A 515 34.42 10.66 3.35
N VAL A 516 35.73 10.59 3.59
CA VAL A 516 36.34 11.16 4.79
C VAL A 516 36.42 12.67 4.62
N ARG A 517 35.70 13.42 5.45
CA ARG A 517 35.71 14.89 5.40
C ARG A 517 36.77 15.46 6.35
N ALA A 518 37.56 16.41 5.86
CA ALA A 518 38.49 17.15 6.71
C ALA A 518 37.73 17.93 7.78
N ASP A 519 38.29 18.03 8.98
CA ASP A 519 37.75 18.90 10.01
C ASP A 519 37.68 20.34 9.50
N ALA A 520 36.52 20.97 9.62
CA ALA A 520 36.30 22.38 9.28
C ALA A 520 37.08 23.35 10.21
N GLY A 521 38.13 22.88 10.90
CA GLY A 521 38.78 23.57 12.02
C GLY A 521 40.31 23.50 12.08
N THR A 522 41.02 22.88 11.14
CA THR A 522 42.49 23.01 11.10
C THR A 522 42.92 23.99 10.02
N ASN A 523 43.00 25.26 10.41
CA ASN A 523 43.70 26.30 9.67
C ASN A 523 45.22 26.02 9.79
N PRO A 524 45.96 25.70 8.71
CA PRO A 524 47.41 25.49 8.77
C PRO A 524 48.09 26.87 8.84
N GLY A 525 48.06 27.52 10.00
CA GLY A 525 48.52 28.90 10.10
C GLY A 525 48.49 29.53 11.48
N SER A 526 49.01 28.88 12.52
CA SER A 526 49.57 29.61 13.66
C SER A 526 50.55 28.74 14.45
N LEU A 527 51.80 28.68 13.99
CA LEU A 527 52.92 28.52 14.91
C LEU A 527 52.96 29.80 15.77
N ARG A 528 52.54 29.71 17.03
CA ARG A 528 52.98 30.65 18.06
C ARG A 528 53.99 29.92 18.92
N GLU A 529 55.23 30.31 18.70
CA GLU A 529 56.38 30.10 19.57
C GLU A 529 55.99 30.47 21.01
N PHE A 530 56.22 29.53 21.93
CA PHE A 530 56.46 29.89 23.31
C PHE A 530 57.97 29.81 23.54
N HIS A 531 58.59 30.97 23.55
CA HIS A 531 59.94 31.18 24.06
C HIS A 531 59.85 31.53 25.56
N ILE A 532 60.71 30.84 26.32
CA ILE A 532 61.15 31.03 27.71
C ILE A 532 60.21 30.45 28.79
#